data_AF-A0A923WY15-F1
#
_entry.id   AF-A0A923WY15-F1
#
_cell.length_a   1.000
_cell.length_b   1.000
_cell.length_c   1.000
_cell.angle_alpha   90.00
_cell.angle_beta   90.00
_cell.angle_gamma   90.00
#
_symmetry.space_group_name_H-M   'P 1'
#
loop_
_entity.id
_entity.type
_entity.pdbx_description
1 polymer ?
#
loop_
_entity_poly.entity_id
_entity_poly.type
_entity_poly.pdbx_seq_one_letter_code
_entity_poly.pdbx_strand_id
1 'polypeptide(L)' 'MCHCRTVPTETVIQSIKQNCRTVKEISRATKAGTGCGTCIPQLRILLSEILRK' A
#
# COMPACT_ATOMS: atom_id res chain seq x y z
N MET A 1 0.06 0.60 9.35
CA MET A 1 0.14 -0.37 8.24
C MET A 1 1.53 -1.03 8.25
N CYS A 2 1.72 -2.14 7.52
CA CYS A 2 2.88 -3.06 7.56
C CYS A 2 3.82 -2.96 8.78
N HIS A 3 3.51 -3.66 9.88
CA HIS A 3 4.38 -3.74 11.06
C HIS A 3 5.75 -4.36 10.75
N CYS A 4 5.80 -5.33 9.84
CA CYS A 4 7.03 -6.03 9.45
C CYS A 4 8.11 -5.10 8.86
N ARG A 5 7.71 -3.93 8.34
CA ARG A 5 8.63 -2.94 7.72
C ARG A 5 8.36 -1.51 8.19
N THR A 6 7.57 -1.36 9.24
CA THR A 6 7.20 -0.05 9.82
C THR A 6 6.70 0.94 8.76
N VAL A 7 5.84 0.49 7.83
CA VAL A 7 5.33 1.34 6.75
C VAL A 7 4.00 1.97 7.16
N PRO A 8 3.95 3.27 7.47
CA PRO A 8 2.70 3.90 7.88
C PRO A 8 1.71 3.98 6.71
N THR A 9 0.43 4.10 7.06
CA THR A 9 -0.67 4.16 6.09
C THR A 9 -0.52 5.38 5.17
N GLU A 10 -0.02 6.50 5.70
CA GLU A 10 0.24 7.73 4.93
C GLU A 10 1.22 7.50 3.77
N THR A 11 2.29 6.73 3.96
CA THR A 11 3.24 6.39 2.90
C THR A 11 2.56 5.62 1.77
N VAL A 12 1.64 4.71 2.10
CA VAL A 12 0.83 3.98 1.13
C VAL A 12 -0.09 4.92 0.37
N ILE A 13 -0.81 5.81 1.07
CA ILE A 13 -1.71 6.80 0.46
C ILE A 13 -0.94 7.71 -0.49
N GLN A 14 0.23 8.21 -0.05
CA GLN A 14 1.08 9.08 -0.86
C GLN A 14 1.56 8.37 -2.13
N SER A 15 1.91 7.08 -2.02
CA SER A 15 2.30 6.27 -3.19
C SER A 15 1.15 6.11 -4.17
N ILE A 16 -0.08 5.91 -3.69
CA ILE A 16 -1.28 5.83 -4.53
C ILE A 16 -1.53 7.16 -5.25
N LYS A 17 -1.38 8.30 -4.54
CA LYS A 17 -1.45 9.64 -5.14
C LYS A 17 -0.34 9.91 -6.16
N GLN A 18 0.82 9.28 -6.02
CA GLN A 18 1.96 9.37 -6.93
C GLN A 18 1.84 8.49 -8.20
N ASN A 19 0.62 8.07 -8.57
CA ASN A 19 0.30 7.16 -9.69
C ASN A 19 0.48 5.65 -9.44
N CYS A 20 0.64 5.18 -8.19
CA CYS A 20 0.55 3.73 -7.95
C CYS A 20 -0.92 3.28 -8.03
N ARG A 21 -1.28 2.53 -9.08
CA ARG A 21 -2.64 2.02 -9.30
C ARG A 21 -2.79 0.54 -8.96
N THR A 22 -1.69 -0.12 -8.60
CA THR A 22 -1.69 -1.54 -8.26
C THR A 22 -0.98 -1.80 -6.93
N VAL A 23 -1.38 -2.87 -6.24
CA VAL A 23 -0.67 -3.32 -5.03
C VAL A 23 0.81 -3.58 -5.33
N LYS A 24 1.13 -4.08 -6.53
CA LYS A 24 2.51 -4.39 -6.93
C LYS A 24 3.38 -3.12 -7.00
N GLU A 25 2.85 -2.03 -7.55
CA GLU A 25 3.52 -0.73 -7.57
C GLU A 25 3.67 -0.15 -6.16
N ILE A 26 2.61 -0.19 -5.35
CA ILE A 26 2.67 0.25 -3.95
C ILE A 26 3.72 -0.56 -3.19
N SER A 27 3.74 -1.88 -3.35
CA SER A 27 4.72 -2.76 -2.72
C SER A 27 6.15 -2.47 -3.20
N ARG A 28 6.33 -2.01 -4.46
CA ARG A 28 7.63 -1.62 -4.99
C ARG A 28 8.08 -0.26 -4.44
N ALA A 29 7.17 0.70 -4.34
CA ALA A 29 7.44 2.05 -3.83
C ALA A 29 7.64 2.07 -2.30
N THR A 30 6.77 1.38 -1.56
CA THR A 30 6.70 1.44 -0.09
C THR A 30 7.32 0.24 0.61
N LYS A 31 7.64 -0.83 -0.13
CA LYS A 31 8.03 -2.12 0.43
C LYS A 31 6.95 -2.78 1.30
N ALA A 32 5.74 -2.23 1.42
CA ALA A 32 4.66 -2.88 2.15
C ALA A 32 4.25 -4.21 1.47
N GLY A 33 3.85 -5.22 2.24
CA GLY A 33 3.33 -6.49 1.69
C GLY A 33 4.38 -7.45 1.10
N THR A 34 5.66 -7.11 1.12
CA THR A 34 6.74 -7.93 0.53
C THR A 34 7.49 -8.80 1.56
N GLY A 35 7.14 -8.71 2.85
CA GLY A 35 7.64 -9.59 3.90
C GLY A 35 6.60 -10.64 4.30
N CYS A 36 5.88 -10.37 5.39
CA CYS A 36 4.87 -11.27 5.97
C CYS A 36 3.52 -11.31 5.21
N GLY A 37 3.27 -10.41 4.26
CA GLY A 37 2.04 -10.39 3.45
C GLY A 37 0.74 -9.99 4.17
N THR A 38 0.72 -9.89 5.50
CA THR A 38 -0.49 -9.61 6.31
C THR A 38 -1.18 -8.27 5.99
N CYS A 39 -0.43 -7.32 5.44
CA CYS A 39 -0.95 -6.01 5.04
C CYS A 39 -1.43 -5.92 3.58
N ILE A 40 -1.31 -6.98 2.77
CA ILE A 40 -1.78 -7.03 1.37
C ILE A 40 -3.30 -6.83 1.26
N PRO A 41 -4.15 -7.47 2.08
CA PRO A 41 -5.60 -7.24 2.01
C PRO A 41 -5.96 -5.78 2.30
N GLN A 42 -5.32 -5.18 3.31
CA GLN A 42 -5.52 -3.76 3.63
C GLN A 42 -5.04 -2.83 2.52
N LEU A 43 -3.91 -3.12 1.88
CA LEU A 43 -3.43 -2.38 0.70
C LEU A 43 -4.46 -2.35 -0.42
N ARG A 44 -5.12 -3.48 -0.69
CA ARG A 44 -6.18 -3.57 -1.70
C ARG A 44 -7.40 -2.74 -1.34
N ILE A 45 -7.83 -2.78 -0.08
CA ILE A 45 -8.97 -1.98 0.40
C ILE A 45 -8.67 -0.50 0.24
N LEU A 46 -7.52 -0.04 0.74
CA LEU A 46 -7.10 1.37 0.65
C LEU A 46 -7.00 1.84 -0.80
N LEU A 47 -6.40 1.02 -1.66
CA LEU A 47 -6.27 1.32 -3.09
C LEU A 47 -7.64 1.46 -3.76
N SER A 48 -8.57 0.54 -3.52
CA SER A 48 -9.93 0.60 -4.06
C SER A 48 -10.76 1.74 -3.47
N GLU A 49 -10.46 2.19 -2.26
CA GLU A 49 -11.12 3.32 -1.61
C GLU A 49 -10.63 4.65 -2.19
N ILE A 50 -9.32 4.78 -2.42
CA ILE A 50 -8.71 5.98 -3.02
C ILE A 50 -9.01 6.08 -4.51
N LEU A 51 -8.98 4.98 -5.27
CA LEU A 51 -9.31 5.00 -6.71
C LEU A 51 -10.81 5.20 -7.00
N ARG A 52 -11.68 4.93 -6.02
CA ARG A 52 -13.12 5.22 -6.15
C ARG A 52 -13.48 6.67 -5.84
N LYS A 53 -12.52 7.48 -5.39
CA LYS A 53 -12.72 8.84 -4.93
C LYS A 53 -11.99 9.83 -5.84
#